data_AF-A0A0W8FYB2-F1
#
_entry.id   AF-A0A0W8FYB2-F1
#
_cell.length_a   1.000
_cell.length_b   1.000
_cell.length_c   1.000
_cell.angle_alpha   90.00
_cell.angle_beta   90.00
_cell.angle_gamma   90.00
#
_symmetry.space_group_name_H-M   'P 1'
#
loop_
_entity.id
_entity.type
_entity.pdbx_description
1 polymer ?
#
loop_
_entity_poly.entity_id
_entity_poly.type
_entity_poly.pdbx_seq_one_letter_code
_entity_poly.pdbx_strand_id
1 'polypeptide(L)'
;METVGLKYAILTKYATLEQCAKAIGMSKSSFSRALRNPSTRFLNKLSKAGIEIERPQDVIKKSEPDEKELLIRELKGIIYEKNALIEEQKSIIEQKDLMIKQYEELNKTIKAKKK
;
A
#
# COMPACT_ATOMS: atom_id res chain seq x y z
N MET A 1 3.49 7.14 -24.45
CA MET A 1 3.24 8.44 -23.79
C MET A 1 3.07 9.47 -24.89
N GLU A 2 1.84 9.95 -25.09
CA GLU A 2 1.54 10.84 -26.21
C GLU A 2 2.32 12.15 -26.05
N THR A 3 3.11 12.51 -27.06
CA THR A 3 3.86 13.78 -27.12
C THR A 3 2.96 15.02 -26.93
N VAL A 4 1.64 14.83 -27.03
CA VAL A 4 0.59 15.81 -26.78
C VAL A 4 0.56 16.27 -25.31
N GLY A 5 0.63 15.35 -24.34
CA GLY A 5 0.61 15.70 -22.91
C GLY A 5 1.84 16.50 -22.48
N LEU A 6 3.01 16.14 -23.02
CA LEU A 6 4.26 16.84 -22.73
C LEU A 6 4.28 18.26 -23.30
N LYS A 7 3.79 18.43 -24.54
CA LYS A 7 3.65 19.76 -25.17
C LYS A 7 2.71 20.65 -24.37
N TYR A 8 1.58 20.11 -23.94
CA TYR A 8 0.62 20.84 -23.12
C TYR A 8 1.26 21.31 -21.81
N ALA A 9 1.91 20.41 -21.06
CA ALA A 9 2.59 20.75 -19.81
C ALA A 9 3.66 21.85 -19.99
N ILE A 10 4.41 21.80 -21.09
CA ILE A 10 5.37 22.86 -21.44
C ILE A 10 4.64 24.18 -21.69
N LEU A 11 3.57 24.16 -22.49
CA LEU A 11 2.83 25.37 -22.87
C LEU A 11 2.06 26.03 -21.71
N THR A 12 1.64 25.25 -20.73
CA THR A 12 1.03 25.76 -19.49
C THR A 12 2.02 26.61 -18.69
N LYS A 13 3.30 26.21 -18.66
CA LYS A 13 4.33 26.92 -17.90
C LYS A 13 5.04 28.00 -18.72
N TYR A 14 5.24 27.74 -20.00
CA TYR A 14 5.93 28.62 -20.93
C TYR A 14 4.98 28.94 -22.09
N ALA A 15 4.73 30.21 -22.36
CA ALA A 15 3.80 30.59 -23.44
C ALA A 15 4.20 30.02 -24.81
N THR A 16 5.48 29.70 -25.03
CA THR A 16 5.97 29.05 -26.25
C THR A 16 7.00 27.95 -25.97
N LEU A 17 7.11 26.99 -26.89
CA LEU A 17 8.15 25.95 -26.84
C LEU A 17 9.57 26.53 -26.93
N GLU A 18 9.73 27.67 -27.60
CA GLU A 18 11.03 28.36 -27.73
C GLU A 18 11.50 28.97 -26.41
N GLN A 19 10.58 29.56 -25.66
CA GLN A 19 10.88 30.07 -24.32
C GLN A 19 11.34 28.95 -23.38
N CYS A 20 10.66 27.80 -23.43
CA CYS A 20 11.09 26.62 -22.67
C CYS A 20 12.48 26.13 -23.13
N ALA A 21 12.71 26.02 -24.44
CA ALA A 21 14.01 25.61 -24.99
C ALA A 21 15.16 26.53 -24.53
N LYS A 22 14.93 27.85 -24.53
CA LYS A 22 15.89 28.84 -24.02
C LYS A 22 16.11 28.68 -22.51
N ALA A 23 15.05 28.48 -21.74
CA ALA A 23 15.12 28.29 -20.29
C ALA A 23 15.93 27.05 -19.88
N ILE A 24 15.88 25.97 -20.66
CA ILE A 24 16.66 24.74 -20.40
C ILE A 24 18.01 24.69 -21.13
N GLY A 25 18.41 25.79 -21.78
CA GLY A 25 19.68 25.93 -22.49
C GLY A 25 19.81 25.00 -23.69
N MET A 26 18.76 24.87 -24.51
CA MET A 26 18.74 24.03 -25.71
C MET A 26 18.38 24.82 -26.96
N SER A 27 18.95 24.44 -28.10
CA SER A 27 18.56 25.01 -29.39
C SER A 27 17.16 24.52 -29.80
N LYS A 28 16.44 25.32 -30.59
CA LYS A 28 15.09 24.98 -31.09
C LYS A 28 15.04 23.63 -31.82
N SER A 29 16.06 23.32 -32.62
CA SER A 29 16.18 22.07 -33.35
C SER A 29 16.43 20.87 -32.44
N SER A 30 17.33 21.00 -31.45
CA SER A 30 17.60 19.97 -30.45
C SER A 30 16.37 19.71 -29.57
N PHE A 31 15.70 20.77 -29.14
CA PHE A 31 14.46 20.69 -28.37
C PHE A 31 13.36 19.97 -29.13
N SER A 32 13.14 20.33 -30.40
CA SER A 32 12.11 19.70 -31.24
C SER A 32 12.37 18.20 -31.45
N ARG A 33 13.64 17.80 -31.61
CA ARG A 33 14.02 16.38 -31.69
C ARG A 33 13.79 15.66 -30.35
N ALA A 34 14.20 16.27 -29.25
CA ALA A 34 14.02 15.74 -27.91
C ALA A 34 12.53 15.63 -27.53
N LEU A 35 11.67 16.51 -28.04
CA LEU A 35 10.23 16.47 -27.78
C LEU A 35 9.53 15.31 -28.49
N ARG A 36 10.04 14.89 -29.67
CA ARG A 36 9.52 13.71 -30.38
C ARG A 36 9.89 12.42 -29.67
N ASN A 37 11.15 12.32 -29.21
CA ASN A 37 11.69 11.17 -28.49
C ASN A 37 12.36 11.62 -27.19
N PRO A 38 11.57 11.83 -26.11
CA PRO A 38 12.08 12.39 -24.86
C PRO A 38 12.99 11.42 -24.13
N SER A 39 14.27 11.78 -24.01
CA SER A 39 15.24 11.04 -23.19
C SER A 39 15.11 11.38 -21.70
N THR A 40 15.58 10.50 -20.82
CA THR A 40 15.62 10.74 -19.36
C THR A 40 16.35 12.03 -19.01
N ARG A 41 17.44 12.35 -19.72
CA ARG A 41 18.20 13.59 -19.52
C ARG A 41 17.38 14.83 -19.87
N PHE A 42 16.59 14.75 -20.94
CA PHE A 42 15.69 15.82 -21.35
C PHE A 42 14.55 16.02 -20.34
N LEU A 43 13.89 14.94 -19.90
CA LEU A 43 12.83 15.00 -18.89
C LEU A 43 13.34 15.57 -17.55
N ASN A 44 14.56 15.22 -17.13
CA ASN A 44 15.17 15.80 -15.93
C ASN A 44 15.45 17.30 -16.07
N LYS A 45 15.81 17.77 -17.27
CA LYS A 45 15.95 19.22 -17.52
C LYS A 45 14.60 19.94 -17.43
N LEU A 46 13.53 19.35 -17.96
CA LEU A 46 12.19 19.90 -17.86
C LEU A 46 11.68 19.92 -16.41
N SER A 47 11.92 18.86 -15.64
CA SER A 47 11.61 18.81 -14.20
C SER A 47 12.39 19.85 -13.39
N LYS A 48 13.68 20.09 -13.70
CA LYS A 48 14.45 21.18 -13.09
C LYS A 48 13.94 22.58 -13.47
N ALA A 49 13.37 22.71 -14.67
CA ALA A 49 12.63 23.90 -15.08
C ALA A 49 11.21 23.96 -14.46
N GLY A 50 10.87 23.00 -13.59
CA GLY A 50 9.61 22.86 -12.86
C GLY A 50 8.42 22.55 -13.76
N ILE A 51 8.65 21.84 -14.86
CA ILE A 51 7.57 21.20 -15.64
C ILE A 51 7.37 19.82 -15.02
N GLU A 52 6.25 19.66 -14.33
CA GLU A 52 5.85 18.38 -13.75
C GLU A 52 5.31 17.50 -14.87
N ILE A 53 6.07 16.45 -15.19
CA ILE A 53 5.68 15.44 -16.15
C ILE A 53 5.44 14.20 -15.32
N GLU A 54 4.18 13.79 -15.23
CA GLU A 54 3.83 12.50 -14.63
C GLU A 54 4.61 11.42 -15.37
N ARG A 55 5.65 10.86 -14.74
CA ARG A 55 6.40 9.77 -15.35
C ARG A 55 5.48 8.56 -15.32
N PRO A 56 5.50 7.67 -16.33
CA PRO A 56 4.70 6.45 -16.29
C PRO A 56 5.12 5.59 -15.09
N GLN A 57 6.36 5.74 -14.63
CA GLN A 57 6.91 5.06 -13.46
C GLN A 57 6.26 5.50 -12.14
N ASP A 58 5.64 6.68 -12.09
CA ASP A 58 4.89 7.16 -10.92
C ASP A 58 3.42 6.72 -10.96
N VAL A 59 2.89 6.37 -12.14
CA VAL A 59 1.56 5.75 -12.30
C VAL A 59 1.58 4.26 -11.96
N ILE A 60 2.70 3.56 -12.23
CA ILE A 60 2.82 2.12 -11.97
C ILE A 60 2.90 1.78 -10.47
N LYS A 61 3.25 2.72 -9.58
CA LYS A 61 3.25 2.48 -8.13
C LYS A 61 1.87 2.59 -7.47
N LYS A 62 0.80 2.87 -8.24
CA LYS A 62 -0.59 2.93 -7.74
C LYS A 62 -1.47 1.78 -8.20
N SER A 63 -0.95 0.84 -8.99
CA SER A 63 -1.72 -0.29 -9.50
C SER A 63 -1.33 -1.58 -8.79
N GLU A 64 -2.29 -2.08 -8.02
CA GLU A 64 -2.37 -3.40 -7.39
C GLU A 64 -1.57 -3.55 -6.07
N PRO A 65 -2.23 -3.93 -4.95
CA PRO A 65 -1.50 -4.40 -3.79
C PRO A 65 -0.65 -5.60 -4.23
N ASP A 66 0.64 -5.54 -3.91
CA ASP A 66 1.60 -6.61 -4.18
C ASP A 66 0.95 -7.94 -3.70
N GLU A 67 0.96 -9.01 -4.51
CA GLU A 67 0.30 -10.28 -4.14
C GLU A 67 0.75 -10.77 -2.75
N LYS A 68 1.98 -10.42 -2.38
CA LYS A 68 2.55 -10.61 -1.04
C LYS A 68 1.79 -9.85 0.05
N GLU A 69 1.38 -8.61 -0.19
CA GLU A 69 0.61 -7.79 0.74
C GLU A 69 -0.80 -8.34 0.94
N LEU A 70 -1.44 -8.82 -0.13
CA LEU A 70 -2.72 -9.53 -0.05
C LEU A 70 -2.58 -10.82 0.78
N LEU A 71 -1.57 -11.64 0.48
CA LEU A 71 -1.30 -12.87 1.24
C LEU A 71 -1.00 -12.57 2.72
N ILE A 72 -0.23 -11.52 3.02
CA ILE A 72 0.04 -11.09 4.40
C ILE A 72 -1.26 -10.71 5.10
N ARG A 73 -2.18 -10.03 4.41
CA ARG A 73 -3.47 -9.63 4.97
C ARG A 73 -4.34 -10.84 5.28
N GLU A 74 -4.41 -11.81 4.38
CA GLU A 74 -5.14 -13.07 4.58
C GLU A 74 -4.58 -13.86 5.75
N LEU A 75 -3.25 -14.04 5.80
CA LEU A 75 -2.59 -14.74 6.91
C LEU A 75 -2.84 -14.06 8.26
N LYS A 76 -2.83 -12.72 8.31
CA LYS A 76 -3.20 -11.98 9.52
C LYS A 76 -4.64 -12.22 9.94
N GLY A 77 -5.57 -12.31 8.98
CA GLY A 77 -6.97 -12.67 9.24
C GLY A 77 -7.09 -14.06 9.87
N ILE A 78 -6.42 -15.05 9.29
CA ILE A 78 -6.39 -16.43 9.81
C ILE A 78 -5.82 -16.46 11.23
N ILE A 79 -4.72 -15.75 11.50
CA ILE A 79 -4.13 -15.67 12.84
C ILE A 79 -5.13 -15.08 13.85
N TYR A 80 -5.86 -14.03 13.47
CA TYR A 80 -6.86 -13.42 14.34
C TYR A 80 -7.99 -14.40 14.69
N GLU A 81 -8.53 -15.11 13.70
CA GLU A 81 -9.58 -16.11 13.91
C GLU A 81 -9.09 -17.27 14.80
N LYS A 82 -7.86 -17.75 14.57
CA LYS A 82 -7.27 -18.81 15.40
C LYS A 82 -7.06 -18.36 16.84
N ASN A 83 -6.64 -17.12 17.07
CA ASN A 83 -6.51 -16.57 18.40
C ASN A 83 -7.86 -16.45 19.12
N ALA A 84 -8.91 -16.02 18.41
CA ALA A 84 -10.25 -15.96 18.97
C ALA A 84 -10.75 -17.35 19.42
N LEU A 85 -10.53 -18.37 18.60
CA LEU A 85 -10.87 -19.76 18.95
C LEU A 85 -10.07 -20.27 20.16
N ILE A 86 -8.80 -19.89 20.30
CA ILE A 86 -7.98 -20.26 21.46
C ILE A 86 -8.56 -19.63 22.74
N GLU A 87 -8.95 -18.36 22.70
CA GLU A 87 -9.55 -17.70 23.87
C GLU A 87 -10.91 -18.31 24.24
N GLU A 88 -11.74 -18.67 23.26
CA GLU A 88 -12.98 -19.41 23.51
C GLU A 88 -12.71 -20.77 24.17
N GLN A 89 -11.72 -21.53 23.67
CA GLN A 89 -11.33 -22.81 24.28
C GLN A 89 -10.81 -22.66 25.71
N LYS A 90 -10.02 -21.61 26.00
CA LYS A 90 -9.60 -21.31 27.38
C LYS A 90 -10.80 -21.07 28.29
N SER A 91 -11.77 -20.26 27.84
CA SER A 91 -12.98 -20.00 28.61
C SER A 91 -13.77 -21.29 28.90
N ILE A 92 -13.87 -22.20 27.92
CA ILE A 92 -14.52 -23.50 28.11
C ILE A 92 -13.78 -24.35 29.15
N ILE A 93 -12.44 -24.34 29.12
CA ILE A 93 -11.62 -25.07 30.11
C ILE A 93 -11.88 -24.51 31.52
N GLU A 94 -11.86 -23.19 31.69
CA GLU A 94 -12.13 -22.55 32.98
C GLU A 94 -13.51 -22.90 33.54
N GLN A 95 -14.53 -22.92 32.68
CA GLN A 95 -15.88 -23.34 33.07
C GLN A 95 -15.92 -24.81 33.51
N LYS A 96 -15.23 -25.70 32.79
CA LYS A 96 -15.15 -27.12 33.16
C LYS A 96 -14.42 -27.33 34.49
N ASP A 97 -13.33 -26.62 34.72
CA ASP A 97 -12.59 -26.67 35.98
C ASP A 97 -13.46 -26.20 37.15
N LEU A 98 -14.27 -25.15 36.95
CA LEU A 98 -15.23 -24.70 37.96
C LEU A 98 -16.29 -25.78 38.25
N MET A 99 -16.85 -26.41 37.22
CA MET A 99 -17.81 -27.49 37.40
C MET A 99 -17.20 -28.67 38.17
N ILE A 100 -15.96 -29.06 37.86
CA ILE A 100 -15.25 -30.13 38.58
C ILE A 100 -15.14 -29.78 40.07
N LYS A 101 -14.71 -28.57 40.42
CA LYS A 101 -14.62 -28.11 41.81
C LYS A 101 -15.97 -28.20 42.53
N GLN A 102 -17.04 -27.73 41.90
CA GLN A 102 -18.39 -27.81 42.46
C GLN A 102 -18.84 -29.26 42.68
N TYR A 103 -18.54 -30.17 41.74
CA TYR A 103 -18.83 -31.59 41.88
C TYR A 103 -18.04 -32.24 43.03
N GLU A 104 -16.76 -31.89 43.20
CA GLU A 104 -15.94 -32.37 44.30
C GLU A 104 -16.47 -31.91 45.66
N GLU A 105 -16.87 -30.65 45.77
CA GLU A 105 -17.49 -30.11 46.98
C GLU A 105 -18.81 -30.80 47.30
N LEU A 106 -19.70 -30.95 46.32
CA LEU A 106 -20.96 -31.66 46.49
C LEU A 106 -20.71 -33.11 46.97
N ASN A 107 -19.77 -33.81 46.35
CA ASN A 107 -19.42 -35.17 46.76
C ASN A 107 -18.88 -35.23 48.20
N LYS A 108 -18.10 -34.25 48.64
CA LYS A 108 -17.65 -34.14 50.04
C LYS A 108 -18.85 -33.96 50.98
N THR A 109 -19.80 -33.09 50.65
CA THR A 109 -21.00 -32.87 51.49
C THR A 109 -21.88 -34.11 51.58
N ILE A 110 -22.08 -34.84 50.48
CA ILE A 110 -22.85 -36.09 50.46
C ILE A 110 -22.18 -37.15 51.33
N LYS A 111 -20.84 -37.29 51.24
CA LYS A 111 -20.08 -38.24 52.08
C LYS A 111 -20.17 -37.88 53.56
N ALA A 112 -20.13 -36.58 53.90
CA ALA A 112 -20.27 -36.11 55.28
C ALA A 112 -21.66 -36.42 55.86
N LYS A 113 -22.74 -36.28 55.06
CA LYS A 113 -24.12 -36.60 55.49
C LYS A 113 -24.40 -38.10 55.66
N LYS A 114 -23.55 -38.97 55.11
CA LYS A 114 -23.70 -40.44 55.19
C LYS A 114 -22.94 -41.07 56.36
N LYS A 115 -22.10 -40.31 57.06
CA LYS A 115 -21.43 -40.71 58.30
C LYS A 115 -22.24 -40.23 59.49
#